data_AF-A0A1V5UZB0-F1
#
_entry.id   AF-A0A1V5UZB0-F1
#
_cell.length_a   1.000
_cell.length_b   1.000
_cell.length_c   1.000
_cell.angle_alpha   90.00
_cell.angle_beta   90.00
_cell.angle_gamma   90.00
#
_symmetry.space_group_name_H-M   'P 1'
#
loop_
_entity.id
_entity.type
_entity.pdbx_description
1 polymer ?
#
loop_
_entity_poly.entity_id
_entity_poly.type
_entity_poly.pdbx_seq_one_letter_code
_entity_poly.pdbx_strand_id
1 'polypeptide(L)' 'MQECVNHPGRVASLECAKRGVRLCDECAVCAAPKSHCENRPRCLIWARRSLPDAWIKDSA' A
#
# COMPACT_ATOMS: atom_id res chain seq x y z
N MET A 1 11.96 -7.49 -10.99
CA MET A 1 10.68 -7.29 -10.27
C MET A 1 11.04 -6.80 -8.89
N GLN A 2 10.35 -5.77 -8.39
CA GLN A 2 10.67 -5.22 -7.08
C GLN A 2 9.93 -6.01 -6.01
N GLU A 3 10.65 -6.47 -4.99
CA GLU A 3 10.12 -7.38 -3.98
C GLU A 3 9.56 -6.64 -2.77
N CYS A 4 8.65 -7.28 -2.05
CA CYS A 4 8.15 -6.77 -0.79
C CYS A 4 9.25 -6.81 0.27
N VAL A 5 9.46 -5.68 0.96
CA VAL A 5 10.48 -5.58 2.03
C VAL A 5 10.26 -6.56 3.19
N ASN A 6 9.02 -7.03 3.40
CA ASN A 6 8.67 -7.99 4.46
C ASN A 6 8.61 -9.44 3.97
N HIS A 7 8.56 -9.67 2.65
CA HIS A 7 8.38 -11.01 2.06
C HIS A 7 9.37 -11.18 0.90
N PRO A 8 10.53 -11.81 1.16
CA PRO A 8 11.48 -12.17 0.10
C PRO A 8 10.80 -13.09 -0.90
N GLY A 9 11.00 -12.87 -2.21
CA GLY A 9 10.40 -13.65 -3.28
C GLY A 9 8.97 -13.24 -3.67
N ARG A 10 8.34 -12.31 -2.95
CA ARG A 10 7.00 -11.82 -3.29
C ARG A 10 7.08 -10.48 -4.02
N VAL A 11 6.41 -10.38 -5.16
CA VAL A 11 6.31 -9.14 -5.92
C VAL A 11 5.56 -8.09 -5.10
N ALA A 12 6.12 -6.89 -5.03
CA ALA A 12 5.45 -5.76 -4.43
C ALA A 12 4.55 -5.04 -5.45
N SER A 13 3.28 -4.92 -5.10
CA SER A 13 2.27 -4.21 -5.90
C SER A 13 2.23 -2.71 -5.58
N LEU A 14 2.75 -2.30 -4.41
CA LEU A 14 2.58 -0.96 -3.86
C LEU A 14 3.89 -0.39 -3.33
N GLU A 15 4.05 0.94 -3.39
CA GLU A 15 5.21 1.66 -2.87
C GLU A 15 4.80 2.75 -1.88
N CYS A 16 5.52 2.84 -0.78
CA CYS A 16 5.39 3.91 0.20
C CYS A 16 6.36 5.04 -0.14
N ALA A 17 5.88 6.08 -0.83
CA ALA A 17 6.70 7.24 -1.21
C ALA A 17 7.38 7.96 -0.02
N LYS A 18 6.79 7.92 1.19
CA LYS A 18 7.40 8.54 2.39
C LYS A 18 8.67 7.81 2.85
N ARG A 19 8.73 6.48 2.65
CA ARG A 19 9.81 5.62 3.17
C ARG A 19 10.65 4.99 2.06
N GLY A 20 10.25 5.13 0.80
CA GLY A 20 10.92 4.49 -0.35
C GLY A 20 10.86 2.96 -0.34
N VAL A 21 9.94 2.36 0.44
CA VAL A 21 9.82 0.90 0.56
C VAL A 21 8.66 0.37 -0.25
N ARG A 22 8.81 -0.86 -0.72
CA ARG A 22 7.78 -1.56 -1.51
C ARG A 22 7.15 -2.69 -0.71
N LEU A 23 5.84 -2.81 -0.84
CA LEU A 23 4.99 -3.68 -0.03
C LEU A 23 4.08 -4.47 -0.97
N CYS A 24 3.91 -5.76 -0.69
CA CYS A 24 2.84 -6.53 -1.28
C CYS A 24 1.49 -6.11 -0.70
N ASP A 25 0.40 -6.58 -1.31
CA ASP A 25 -0.95 -6.22 -0.88
C ASP A 25 -1.21 -6.59 0.59
N GLU A 26 -0.70 -7.71 1.10
CA GLU A 26 -0.87 -8.05 2.52
C GLU A 26 -0.11 -7.12 3.47
N CYS A 27 1.06 -6.63 3.06
CA CYS A 27 1.91 -5.76 3.89
C CYS A 27 1.63 -4.27 3.69
N ALA A 28 0.81 -3.89 2.72
CA ALA A 28 0.52 -2.52 2.35
C ALA A 28 -0.39 -1.82 3.36
N VAL A 29 0.11 -1.65 4.58
CA VAL A 29 -0.51 -0.92 5.68
C VAL A 29 0.35 0.29 6.03
N CYS A 30 -0.28 1.45 6.22
CA CYS A 30 0.44 2.67 6.59
C CYS A 30 1.08 2.51 7.98
N ALA A 31 2.42 2.54 8.05
CA ALA A 31 3.16 2.40 9.30
C ALA A 31 3.01 3.59 10.27
N ALA A 32 2.56 4.75 9.80
CA ALA A 32 2.44 5.97 10.61
C ALA A 32 1.12 6.73 10.33
N PRO A 33 -0.04 6.12 10.64
CA PRO A 33 -1.35 6.64 10.24
C PRO A 33 -1.72 7.96 10.94
N LYS A 34 -1.21 8.18 12.16
CA LYS A 34 -1.43 9.41 12.92
C LYS A 34 -0.46 10.55 12.58
N SER A 35 0.61 10.27 11.83
CA SER A 35 1.59 11.28 11.42
C SER A 35 1.13 12.03 10.17
N HIS A 36 1.50 13.32 10.07
CA HIS A 36 1.36 14.06 8.81
C HIS A 36 2.21 13.41 7.70
N CYS A 37 1.67 13.38 6.50
CA CYS A 37 2.32 12.83 5.31
C CYS A 37 1.83 13.60 4.08
N GLU A 38 2.72 14.37 3.45
CA GLU A 38 2.44 15.13 2.22
C GLU A 38 1.98 14.25 1.06
N ASN A 39 2.41 12.99 1.04
CA ASN A 39 2.06 12.02 0.00
C ASN A 39 0.66 11.40 0.22
N ARG A 40 -0.02 11.70 1.33
CA ARG A 40 -1.29 11.04 1.70
C ARG A 40 -2.41 11.18 0.66
N PRO A 41 -2.61 12.33 -0.02
CA PRO A 41 -3.62 12.45 -1.08
C PRO A 41 -3.40 11.51 -2.28
N ARG A 42 -2.15 11.09 -2.52
CA ARG A 42 -1.76 10.20 -3.63
C ARG A 42 -1.34 8.79 -3.19
N CYS A 43 -1.45 8.48 -1.89
CA CYS A 43 -0.92 7.25 -1.34
C CYS A 43 -1.93 6.11 -1.46
N LEU A 44 -1.68 5.15 -2.36
CA LEU A 44 -2.53 3.97 -2.55
C LEU A 44 -2.66 3.10 -1.29
N ILE A 45 -1.56 2.97 -0.53
CA ILE A 45 -1.54 2.29 0.78
C ILE A 45 -2.53 2.94 1.77
N TRP A 46 -2.64 4.28 1.74
CA TRP A 46 -3.57 5.01 2.59
C TRP A 46 -5.02 4.91 2.08
N ALA A 47 -5.21 5.09 0.77
CA ALA A 47 -6.52 5.02 0.13
C ALA A 47 -7.20 3.67 0.41
N ARG A 48 -6.43 2.57 0.39
CA ARG A 48 -6.94 1.22 0.69
C ARG A 48 -7.59 1.09 2.07
N ARG A 49 -7.14 1.84 3.09
CA ARG A 49 -7.76 1.82 4.43
C ARG A 49 -9.16 2.44 4.42
N SER A 50 -9.41 3.39 3.52
CA SER A 50 -10.66 4.13 3.42
C SER A 50 -11.68 3.49 2.49
N LEU A 51 -11.30 2.43 1.76
CA LEU A 51 -12.23 1.69 0.92
C LEU A 51 -12.92 0.62 1.79
N PRO A 52 -14.25 0.73 2.04
CA PRO A 52 -15.01 -0.46 2.38
C PRO A 52 -14.85 -1.47 1.24
N ASP A 53 -14.88 -2.75 1.57
CA ASP A 53 -14.64 -3.97 0.75
C ASP A 53 -15.42 -4.07 -0.59
N ALA A 54 -16.13 -3.01 -1.00
CA ALA A 54 -17.10 -2.97 -2.09
C ALA A 54 -16.54 -2.74 -3.50
N TRP A 55 -15.23 -2.58 -3.70
CA TRP A 55 -14.63 -2.38 -5.05
C TRP A 55 -13.83 -3.57 -5.59
N ILE A 56 -13.86 -4.73 -4.91
CA ILE A 56 -13.31 -5.99 -5.44
C ILE A 56 -14.44 -6.93 -5.86
N LYS A 57 -15.44 -6.41 -6.58
CA LYS A 57 -16.39 -7.19 -7.40
C LYS A 57 -16.67 -6.32 -8.63
N ASP A 58 -16.77 -6.95 -9.80
CA ASP A 58 -16.92 -6.33 -11.13
C ASP A 58 -15.63 -5.90 -11.84
N SER A 59 -14.79 -6.89 -12.13
CA SER A 59 -14.11 -6.97 -13.42
C SER A 59 -13.93 -8.45 -13.76
N ALA A 60 -15.06 -9.12 -13.94
CA ALA A 60 -15.17 -10.43 -14.60
C ALA A 60 -15.44 -10.21 -16.09
#